data_AF-A0A8C4XMH3-F1
#
_entry.id   AF-A0A8C4XMH3-F1
#
_cell.length_a   1.000
_cell.length_b   1.000
_cell.length_c   1.000
_cell.angle_alpha   90.00
_cell.angle_beta   90.00
_cell.angle_gamma   90.00
#
_symmetry.space_group_name_H-M   'P 1'
#
loop_
_entity.id
_entity.type
_entity.pdbx_description
1 polymer ?
#
loop_
_entity_poly.entity_id
_entity_poly.type
_entity_poly.pdbx_seq_one_letter_code
_entity_poly.pdbx_strand_id
1 'polypeptide(L)'
;MDSILSETKTTEREIYLQDDAIEVTKYHCENLEAEVRALYSENVKLKCDAETVQEEFEVTSARNNVYREKIKAHKHLFWEMESKMPIMIELAKKKAVVQELKTKKEELIRDLQNPEGSVIKQVQEEITLLKREITTLKEFINKKGDFLEEEKKMHAKLRKEIEVSHLNKIELQFF
;
A
#
# COMPACT_ATOMS: atom_id res chain seq x y z
N MET A 1 65.04 90.20 -60.42
CA MET A 1 65.68 89.00 -59.86
C MET A 1 65.26 88.76 -58.41
N ASP A 2 65.20 89.80 -57.57
CA ASP A 2 64.90 89.65 -56.13
C ASP A 2 63.49 89.12 -55.79
N SER A 3 62.45 89.47 -56.58
CA SER A 3 61.08 88.98 -56.37
C SER A 3 60.95 87.46 -56.59
N ILE A 4 61.57 86.94 -57.65
CA ILE A 4 61.56 85.51 -58.00
C ILE A 4 62.32 84.69 -56.95
N LEU A 5 63.42 85.24 -56.42
CA LEU A 5 64.21 84.59 -55.38
C LEU A 5 63.44 84.50 -54.05
N SER A 6 62.68 85.54 -53.68
CA SER A 6 61.84 85.54 -52.48
C SER A 6 60.70 84.53 -52.59
N GLU A 7 60.00 84.49 -53.72
CA GLU A 7 58.92 83.54 -54.00
C GLU A 7 59.42 82.09 -53.98
N THR A 8 60.58 81.83 -54.59
CA THR A 8 61.23 80.50 -54.56
C THR A 8 61.49 80.03 -53.12
N LYS A 9 62.01 80.91 -52.25
CA LYS A 9 62.29 80.60 -50.84
C LYS A 9 61.02 80.37 -50.02
N THR A 10 59.93 81.08 -50.31
CA THR A 10 58.65 80.85 -49.63
C THR A 10 58.03 79.52 -50.03
N THR A 11 58.03 79.20 -51.33
CA THR A 11 57.53 77.91 -51.83
C THR A 11 58.35 76.74 -51.29
N GLU A 12 59.68 76.86 -51.21
CA GLU A 12 60.54 75.83 -50.64
C GLU A 12 60.20 75.55 -49.15
N ARG A 13 59.93 76.60 -48.35
CA ARG A 13 59.47 76.42 -46.96
C ARG A 13 58.11 75.75 -46.87
N GLU A 14 57.18 76.11 -47.76
CA GLU A 14 55.86 75.47 -47.81
C GLU A 14 55.95 74.00 -48.19
N ILE A 15 56.85 73.63 -49.11
CA ILE A 15 57.13 72.23 -49.46
C ILE A 15 57.60 71.46 -48.22
N TYR A 16 58.60 71.99 -47.48
CA TYR A 16 59.07 71.33 -46.27
C TYR A 16 57.97 71.15 -45.21
N LEU A 17 57.13 72.17 -45.01
CA LEU A 17 56.00 72.07 -44.06
C LEU A 17 54.95 71.03 -44.51
N GLN A 18 54.71 70.91 -45.81
CA GLN A 18 53.81 69.88 -46.34
C GLN A 18 54.40 68.48 -46.22
N ASP A 19 55.71 68.30 -46.49
CA ASP A 19 56.40 67.03 -46.34
C ASP A 19 56.37 66.55 -44.88
N ASP A 20 56.65 67.43 -43.91
CA ASP A 20 56.54 67.13 -42.48
C ASP A 20 55.10 66.71 -42.11
N ALA A 21 54.09 67.43 -42.61
CA ALA A 21 52.68 67.10 -42.36
C ALA A 21 52.27 65.75 -42.99
N ILE A 22 52.81 65.41 -44.17
CA ILE A 22 52.61 64.13 -44.82
C ILE A 22 53.21 63.01 -43.97
N GLU A 23 54.43 63.18 -43.46
CA GLU A 23 55.10 62.16 -42.63
C GLU A 23 54.33 61.89 -41.33
N VAL A 24 53.88 62.94 -40.64
CA VAL A 24 53.04 62.82 -39.43
C VAL A 24 51.73 62.08 -39.73
N THR A 25 51.06 62.44 -40.84
CA THR A 25 49.81 61.80 -41.26
C THR A 25 50.03 60.32 -41.57
N LYS A 26 51.12 59.99 -42.28
CA LYS A 26 51.47 58.62 -42.63
C LYS A 26 51.69 57.77 -41.37
N TYR A 27 52.46 58.27 -40.41
CA TYR A 27 52.67 57.60 -39.14
C TYR A 27 51.35 57.38 -38.37
N HIS A 28 50.46 58.37 -38.37
CA HIS A 28 49.14 58.22 -37.77
C HIS A 28 48.29 57.14 -38.46
N CYS A 29 48.29 57.10 -39.79
CA CYS A 29 47.60 56.06 -40.55
C CYS A 29 48.14 54.66 -40.25
N GLU A 30 49.47 54.49 -40.19
CA GLU A 30 50.10 53.21 -39.87
C GLU A 30 49.71 52.72 -38.46
N ASN A 31 49.65 53.63 -37.48
CA ASN A 31 49.19 53.31 -36.13
C ASN A 31 47.71 52.88 -36.10
N LEU A 32 46.84 53.62 -36.80
CA LEU A 32 45.42 53.27 -36.91
C LEU A 32 45.22 51.91 -37.58
N GLU A 33 45.98 51.61 -38.64
CA GLU A 33 45.94 50.30 -39.28
C GLU A 33 46.37 49.17 -38.33
N ALA A 34 47.41 49.40 -37.52
CA ALA A 34 47.85 48.43 -36.52
C ALA A 34 46.77 48.19 -35.46
N GLU A 35 46.10 49.25 -34.98
CA GLU A 35 45.01 49.16 -34.02
C GLU A 35 43.80 48.41 -34.60
N VAL A 36 43.40 48.72 -35.83
CA VAL A 36 42.31 48.02 -36.52
C VAL A 36 42.60 46.53 -36.65
N ARG A 37 43.83 46.15 -37.01
CA ARG A 37 44.24 44.74 -37.10
C ARG A 37 44.21 44.06 -35.74
N ALA A 38 44.65 44.73 -34.68
CA ALA A 38 44.62 44.20 -33.31
C ALA A 38 43.18 43.96 -32.84
N LEU A 39 42.31 44.97 -33.00
CA LEU A 39 40.88 44.88 -32.64
C LEU A 39 40.17 43.79 -33.44
N TYR A 40 40.45 43.66 -34.73
CA TYR A 40 39.87 42.61 -35.56
C TYR A 40 40.30 41.22 -35.07
N SER A 41 41.59 41.02 -34.78
CA SER A 41 42.09 39.76 -34.24
C SER A 41 41.45 39.41 -32.89
N GLU A 42 41.28 40.40 -32.01
CA GLU A 42 40.61 40.21 -30.72
C GLU A 42 39.13 39.86 -30.90
N ASN A 43 38.43 40.54 -31.80
CA ASN A 43 37.03 40.26 -32.09
C ASN A 43 36.81 38.83 -32.60
N VAL A 44 37.67 38.37 -33.52
CA VAL A 44 37.65 36.99 -34.02
C VAL A 44 37.88 36.01 -32.88
N LYS A 45 38.86 36.27 -32.01
CA LYS A 45 39.12 35.41 -30.85
C LYS A 45 37.92 35.34 -29.91
N LEU A 46 37.35 36.48 -29.54
CA LEU A 46 36.19 36.54 -28.65
C LEU A 46 34.98 35.82 -29.24
N LYS A 47 34.79 35.90 -30.56
CA LYS A 47 33.72 35.16 -31.24
C LYS A 47 33.93 33.64 -31.14
N CYS A 48 35.14 33.15 -31.39
CA CYS A 48 35.46 31.73 -31.25
C CYS A 48 35.31 31.24 -29.80
N ASP A 49 35.76 32.04 -28.83
CA ASP A 49 35.60 31.73 -27.40
C ASP A 49 34.12 31.65 -27.02
N ALA A 50 33.29 32.59 -27.51
CA ALA A 50 31.85 32.58 -27.29
C ALA A 50 31.14 31.37 -27.92
N GLU A 51 31.51 31.00 -29.14
CA GLU A 51 31.00 29.80 -29.82
C GLU A 51 31.35 28.53 -29.06
N THR A 52 32.58 28.43 -28.53
CA THR A 52 33.05 27.30 -27.73
C THR A 52 32.24 27.16 -26.44
N VAL A 53 32.06 28.26 -25.70
CA VAL A 53 31.26 28.25 -24.46
C VAL A 53 29.81 27.89 -24.73
N GLN A 54 29.24 28.35 -25.85
CA GLN A 54 27.88 28.02 -26.24
C GLN A 54 27.73 26.52 -26.55
N GLU A 55 28.67 25.92 -27.28
CA GLU A 55 28.65 24.48 -27.57
C GLU A 55 28.75 23.64 -26.28
N GLU A 56 29.67 24.00 -25.37
CA GLU A 56 29.82 23.32 -24.08
C GLU A 56 28.54 23.41 -23.22
N PHE A 57 27.88 24.57 -23.24
CA PHE A 57 26.61 24.77 -22.57
C PHE A 57 25.51 23.88 -23.15
N GLU A 58 25.38 23.80 -24.47
CA GLU A 58 24.38 22.97 -25.14
C GLU A 58 24.58 21.49 -24.85
N VAL A 59 25.83 21.00 -24.91
CA VAL A 59 26.18 19.61 -24.56
C VAL A 59 25.83 19.32 -23.10
N THR A 60 26.18 20.22 -22.19
CA THR A 60 25.87 20.07 -20.76
C THR A 60 24.37 20.11 -20.48
N SER A 61 23.65 21.01 -21.13
CA SER A 61 22.20 21.16 -21.02
C SER A 61 21.46 19.91 -21.52
N ALA A 62 21.85 19.38 -22.67
CA ALA A 62 21.31 18.13 -23.21
C ALA A 62 21.54 16.96 -22.26
N ARG A 63 22.75 16.82 -21.71
CA ARG A 63 23.06 15.78 -20.70
C ARG A 63 22.20 15.93 -19.45
N ASN A 64 22.06 17.15 -18.94
CA ASN A 64 21.24 17.42 -17.76
C ASN A 64 19.76 17.11 -18.00
N ASN A 65 19.24 17.41 -19.19
CA ASN A 65 17.87 17.09 -19.56
C ASN A 65 17.62 15.57 -19.55
N VAL A 66 18.56 14.77 -20.05
CA VAL A 66 18.48 13.29 -19.99
C VAL A 66 18.40 12.81 -18.53
N TYR A 67 19.21 13.35 -17.63
CA TYR A 67 19.14 13.01 -16.20
C TYR A 67 17.81 13.43 -15.57
N ARG A 68 17.30 14.61 -15.92
CA ARG A 68 16.02 15.10 -15.43
C ARG A 68 14.87 14.17 -15.80
N GLU A 69 14.81 13.71 -17.05
CA GLU A 69 13.78 12.78 -17.49
C GLU A 69 13.92 11.41 -16.82
N LYS A 70 15.15 10.92 -16.59
CA LYS A 70 15.37 9.70 -15.79
C LYS A 70 14.84 9.83 -14.36
N ILE A 71 15.10 10.96 -13.71
CA ILE A 71 14.60 11.24 -12.35
C ILE A 71 13.08 11.31 -12.35
N LYS A 72 12.48 11.97 -13.35
CA LYS A 72 11.02 12.05 -13.50
C LYS A 72 10.39 10.67 -13.66
N ALA A 73 10.97 9.81 -14.49
CA ALA A 73 10.51 8.44 -14.67
C ALA A 73 10.62 7.62 -13.37
N HIS A 74 11.74 7.72 -12.64
CA HIS A 74 11.91 7.06 -11.35
C HIS A 74 10.90 7.54 -10.30
N LYS A 75 10.69 8.86 -10.20
CA LYS A 75 9.68 9.44 -9.30
C LYS A 75 8.28 8.93 -9.61
N HIS A 76 7.93 8.82 -10.89
CA HIS A 76 6.63 8.28 -11.30
C HIS A 76 6.46 6.82 -10.87
N LEU A 77 7.46 5.96 -11.15
CA LEU A 77 7.42 4.55 -10.75
C LEU A 77 7.31 4.38 -9.23
N PHE A 78 8.07 5.18 -8.47
CA PHE A 78 8.02 5.16 -7.02
C PHE A 78 6.64 5.56 -6.50
N TRP A 79 6.08 6.65 -7.02
CA TRP A 79 4.74 7.12 -6.64
C TRP A 79 3.66 6.08 -6.98
N GLU A 80 3.74 5.44 -8.15
CA GLU A 80 2.80 4.39 -8.54
C GLU A 80 2.87 3.19 -7.57
N MET A 81 4.07 2.76 -7.20
CA MET A 81 4.26 1.68 -6.21
C MET A 81 3.72 2.08 -4.84
N GLU A 82 4.07 3.28 -4.35
CA GLU A 82 3.64 3.80 -3.06
C GLU A 82 2.11 3.92 -2.98
N SER A 83 1.46 4.39 -4.06
CA SER A 83 -0.01 4.50 -4.14
C SER A 83 -0.72 3.15 -4.00
N LYS A 84 -0.10 2.06 -4.47
CA LYS A 84 -0.67 0.70 -4.44
C LYS A 84 -0.35 -0.05 -3.14
N MET A 85 0.67 0.38 -2.41
CA MET A 85 1.17 -0.32 -1.22
C MET A 85 0.13 -0.52 -0.12
N PRO A 86 -0.74 0.45 0.24
CA PRO A 86 -1.78 0.25 1.25
C PRO A 86 -2.74 -0.90 0.90
N ILE A 87 -3.14 -0.97 -0.37
CA ILE A 87 -4.05 -2.01 -0.88
C ILE A 87 -3.36 -3.37 -0.85
N MET A 88 -2.07 -3.45 -1.21
CA MET A 88 -1.31 -4.70 -1.14
C MET A 88 -1.17 -5.21 0.30
N ILE A 89 -0.92 -4.31 1.26
CA ILE A 89 -0.85 -4.65 2.69
C ILE A 89 -2.20 -5.19 3.18
N GLU A 90 -3.30 -4.51 2.84
CA GLU A 90 -4.64 -4.95 3.22
C GLU A 90 -4.99 -6.32 2.61
N LEU A 91 -4.65 -6.52 1.34
CA LEU A 91 -4.85 -7.80 0.65
C LEU A 91 -4.06 -8.92 1.32
N ALA A 92 -2.79 -8.67 1.70
CA ALA A 92 -1.97 -9.65 2.40
C ALA A 92 -2.57 -10.04 3.76
N LYS A 93 -3.05 -9.05 4.53
CA LYS A 93 -3.76 -9.30 5.81
C LYS A 93 -5.02 -10.15 5.60
N LYS A 94 -5.85 -9.80 4.63
CA LYS A 94 -7.07 -10.56 4.31
C LYS A 94 -6.76 -12.00 3.87
N LYS A 95 -5.72 -12.20 3.06
CA LYS A 95 -5.27 -13.54 2.65
C LYS A 95 -4.82 -14.39 3.84
N ALA A 96 -4.11 -13.80 4.81
CA ALA A 96 -3.69 -14.49 6.02
C ALA A 96 -4.90 -14.96 6.85
N VAL A 97 -5.89 -14.08 7.06
CA VAL A 97 -7.13 -14.42 7.78
C VAL A 97 -7.89 -15.55 7.09
N VAL A 98 -8.03 -15.49 5.75
CA VAL A 98 -8.69 -16.57 4.99
C VAL A 98 -7.95 -17.90 5.15
N GLN A 99 -6.62 -17.87 5.16
CA GLN A 99 -5.82 -19.08 5.34
C GLN A 99 -6.01 -19.69 6.73
N GLU A 100 -6.01 -18.87 7.78
CA GLU A 100 -6.28 -19.31 9.16
C GLU A 100 -7.68 -19.93 9.29
N LEU A 101 -8.69 -19.30 8.69
CA LEU A 101 -10.06 -19.83 8.68
C LEU A 101 -10.18 -21.15 7.92
N LYS A 102 -9.45 -21.33 6.81
CA LYS A 102 -9.41 -22.60 6.09
C LYS A 102 -8.80 -23.71 6.93
N THR A 103 -7.66 -23.45 7.58
CA THR A 103 -7.03 -24.41 8.49
C THR A 103 -7.98 -24.81 9.62
N LYS A 104 -8.61 -23.83 10.28
CA LYS A 104 -9.56 -24.09 11.36
C LYS A 104 -10.79 -24.87 10.89
N LYS A 105 -11.30 -24.56 9.69
CA LYS A 105 -12.39 -25.32 9.08
C LYS A 105 -11.99 -26.79 8.87
N GLU A 106 -10.79 -27.05 8.33
CA GLU A 106 -10.31 -28.40 8.11
C GLU A 106 -10.09 -29.17 9.43
N GLU A 107 -9.58 -28.50 10.47
CA GLU A 107 -9.48 -29.07 11.81
C GLU A 107 -10.84 -29.48 12.38
N LEU A 108 -11.84 -28.59 12.28
CA LEU A 108 -13.20 -28.88 12.75
C LEU A 108 -13.84 -30.04 11.97
N ILE A 109 -13.64 -30.11 10.65
CA ILE A 109 -14.14 -31.23 9.84
C ILE A 109 -13.49 -32.54 10.28
N ARG A 110 -12.17 -32.55 10.53
CA ARG A 110 -11.46 -33.73 11.03
C ARG A 110 -11.96 -34.15 12.42
N ASP A 111 -12.19 -33.19 13.32
CA ASP A 111 -12.73 -33.48 14.66
C ASP A 111 -14.14 -34.09 14.58
N LEU A 112 -15.02 -33.52 13.75
CA LEU A 112 -16.39 -34.03 13.55
C LEU A 112 -16.43 -35.43 12.91
N GLN A 113 -15.46 -35.76 12.06
CA GLN A 113 -15.35 -37.09 11.45
C GLN A 113 -14.68 -38.11 12.39
N ASN A 114 -14.04 -37.67 13.46
CA ASN A 114 -13.39 -38.53 14.44
C ASN A 114 -14.40 -38.93 15.54
N PRO A 115 -14.69 -40.22 15.74
CA PRO A 115 -15.51 -40.68 16.86
C PRO A 115 -14.96 -40.29 18.24
N GLU A 116 -13.64 -40.11 18.34
CA GLU A 116 -12.95 -39.61 19.54
C GLU A 116 -12.71 -38.09 19.51
N GLY A 117 -13.23 -37.39 18.50
CA GLY A 117 -13.15 -35.94 18.39
C GLY A 117 -13.80 -35.26 19.59
N SER A 118 -13.27 -34.10 19.97
CA SER A 118 -13.72 -33.36 21.15
C SER A 118 -15.22 -33.12 21.15
N VAL A 119 -15.76 -32.66 20.02
CA VAL A 119 -17.19 -32.33 19.90
C VAL A 119 -18.04 -33.60 19.93
N ILE A 120 -17.60 -34.65 19.23
CA ILE A 120 -18.33 -35.92 19.14
C ILE A 120 -18.37 -36.61 20.50
N LYS A 121 -17.25 -36.60 21.23
CA LYS A 121 -17.13 -37.18 22.56
C LYS A 121 -18.04 -36.49 23.57
N GLN A 122 -18.08 -35.15 23.56
CA GLN A 122 -18.99 -34.40 24.41
C GLN A 122 -20.46 -34.79 24.15
N VAL A 123 -20.87 -34.86 22.88
CA VAL A 123 -22.24 -35.28 22.52
C VAL A 123 -22.52 -36.73 22.95
N GLN A 124 -21.56 -37.65 22.82
CA GLN A 124 -21.71 -39.04 23.27
C GLN A 124 -21.88 -39.14 24.79
N GLU A 125 -21.15 -38.33 25.56
CA GLU A 125 -21.27 -38.26 27.01
C GLU A 125 -22.67 -37.77 27.44
N GLU A 126 -23.18 -36.72 26.79
CA GLU A 126 -24.55 -36.21 27.00
C GLU A 126 -25.61 -37.26 26.66
N ILE A 127 -25.48 -37.95 25.52
CA ILE A 127 -26.39 -39.05 25.14
C ILE A 127 -26.37 -40.16 26.19
N THR A 128 -25.19 -40.49 26.73
CA THR A 128 -25.03 -41.53 27.74
C THR A 128 -25.68 -41.13 29.06
N LEU A 129 -25.55 -39.87 29.46
CA LEU A 129 -26.22 -39.32 30.63
C LEU A 129 -27.74 -39.41 30.49
N LEU A 130 -28.29 -38.94 29.36
CA LEU A 130 -29.73 -39.00 29.09
C LEU A 130 -30.27 -40.44 29.07
N LYS A 131 -29.53 -41.39 28.49
CA LYS A 131 -29.91 -42.82 28.53
C LYS A 131 -30.00 -43.35 29.96
N ARG A 132 -29.06 -42.95 30.83
CA ARG A 132 -29.09 -43.33 32.25
C ARG A 132 -30.32 -42.76 32.94
N GLU A 133 -30.59 -41.46 32.78
CA GLU A 133 -31.76 -40.81 33.37
C GLU A 133 -33.07 -41.45 32.93
N ILE A 134 -33.24 -41.73 31.63
CA ILE A 134 -34.42 -42.42 31.09
C ILE A 134 -34.59 -43.80 31.72
N THR A 135 -33.50 -44.54 31.92
CA THR A 135 -33.53 -45.89 32.50
C THR A 135 -33.97 -45.83 33.96
N THR A 136 -33.39 -44.93 34.75
CA THR A 136 -33.79 -44.71 36.14
C THR A 136 -35.25 -44.28 36.26
N LEU A 137 -35.72 -43.39 35.37
CA LEU A 137 -37.11 -42.97 35.35
C LEU A 137 -38.07 -44.13 35.03
N LYS A 138 -37.70 -44.99 34.06
CA LYS A 138 -38.48 -46.18 33.70
C LYS A 138 -38.59 -47.16 34.87
N GLU A 139 -37.50 -47.43 35.58
CA GLU A 139 -37.51 -48.28 36.78
C GLU A 139 -38.42 -47.70 37.87
N PHE A 140 -38.34 -46.39 38.09
CA PHE A 140 -39.20 -45.71 39.05
C PHE A 140 -40.70 -45.80 38.67
N ILE A 141 -41.03 -45.62 37.38
CA ILE A 141 -42.40 -45.76 36.86
C ILE A 141 -42.89 -47.19 37.04
N ASN A 142 -42.09 -48.19 36.70
CA ASN A 142 -42.47 -49.60 36.86
C ASN A 142 -42.77 -49.91 38.33
N LYS A 143 -41.91 -49.48 39.25
CA LYS A 143 -42.12 -49.67 40.68
C LYS A 143 -43.40 -48.99 41.19
N LYS A 144 -43.68 -47.77 40.71
CA LYS A 144 -44.95 -47.07 40.99
C LYS A 144 -46.15 -47.82 40.42
N GLY A 145 -46.01 -48.45 39.25
CA GLY A 145 -47.00 -49.32 38.64
C GLY A 145 -47.31 -50.55 39.51
N ASP A 146 -46.28 -51.21 40.04
CA ASP A 146 -46.43 -52.36 40.93
C ASP A 146 -47.18 -51.99 42.21
N PHE A 147 -46.79 -50.89 42.87
CA PHE A 147 -47.50 -50.38 44.05
C PHE A 147 -48.97 -50.05 43.75
N LEU A 148 -49.26 -49.46 42.60
CA LEU A 148 -50.63 -49.15 42.20
C LEU A 148 -51.47 -50.44 42.03
N GLU A 149 -50.87 -51.50 41.50
CA GLU A 149 -51.54 -52.79 41.33
C GLU A 149 -51.81 -53.47 42.69
N GLU A 150 -50.87 -53.40 43.63
CA GLU A 150 -51.07 -53.84 45.02
C GLU A 150 -52.20 -53.06 45.71
N GLU A 151 -52.21 -51.74 45.58
CA GLU A 151 -53.24 -50.87 46.16
C GLU A 151 -54.63 -51.20 45.59
N LYS A 152 -54.73 -51.41 44.27
CA LYS A 152 -55.99 -51.86 43.62
C LYS A 152 -56.48 -53.20 44.19
N LYS A 153 -55.58 -54.16 44.40
CA LYS A 153 -55.92 -55.46 45.01
C LYS A 153 -56.41 -55.29 46.45
N MET A 154 -55.78 -54.43 47.24
CA MET A 154 -56.19 -54.12 48.61
C MET A 154 -57.58 -53.47 48.64
N HIS A 155 -57.81 -52.45 47.81
CA HIS A 155 -59.12 -51.82 47.67
C HIS A 155 -60.22 -52.80 47.25
N ALA A 156 -59.93 -53.73 46.34
CA ALA A 156 -60.87 -54.76 45.95
C ALA A 156 -61.24 -55.71 47.11
N LYS A 157 -60.27 -56.07 47.97
CA LYS A 157 -60.53 -56.86 49.19
C LYS A 157 -61.40 -56.10 50.18
N LEU A 158 -61.03 -54.87 50.52
CA LEU A 158 -61.79 -53.98 51.41
C LEU A 158 -63.24 -53.79 50.94
N ARG A 159 -63.45 -53.61 49.64
CA ARG A 159 -64.82 -53.49 49.08
C ARG A 159 -65.66 -54.73 49.35
N LYS A 160 -65.11 -55.93 49.16
CA LYS A 160 -65.80 -57.19 49.48
C LYS A 160 -66.09 -57.34 50.98
N GLU A 161 -65.14 -56.98 51.84
CA GLU A 161 -65.32 -57.02 53.30
C GLU A 161 -66.43 -56.07 53.76
N ILE A 162 -66.51 -54.87 53.19
CA ILE A 162 -67.58 -53.90 53.44
C ILE A 162 -68.93 -54.46 52.97
N GLU A 163 -69.00 -55.06 51.77
CA GLU A 163 -70.23 -55.70 51.26
C GLU A 163 -70.71 -56.83 52.19
N VAL A 164 -69.82 -57.72 52.63
CA VAL A 164 -70.15 -58.78 53.60
C VAL A 164 -70.62 -58.20 54.93
N SER A 165 -69.95 -57.16 55.43
CA SER A 165 -70.32 -56.50 56.68
C SER A 165 -71.71 -55.86 56.59
N HIS A 166 -72.05 -55.26 55.45
CA HIS A 166 -73.40 -54.72 55.20
C HIS A 166 -74.45 -55.82 55.09
N LEU A 167 -74.17 -56.93 54.39
CA LEU A 167 -75.05 -58.09 54.31
C LEU A 167 -75.34 -58.70 55.69
N ASN A 168 -74.29 -58.95 56.49
CA ASN A 168 -74.45 -59.46 57.86
C ASN A 168 -75.23 -58.49 58.76
N LYS A 169 -75.05 -57.19 58.58
CA LYS A 169 -75.79 -56.17 59.35
C LYS A 169 -77.26 -56.11 58.95
N ILE A 170 -77.58 -56.36 57.67
CA ILE A 170 -78.96 -56.51 57.20
C ILE A 170 -79.57 -57.79 57.77
N GLU A 171 -78.86 -58.93 57.74
CA GLU A 171 -79.34 -60.20 58.33
C GLU A 171 -79.60 -60.07 59.85
N LEU A 172 -78.74 -59.35 60.58
CA LEU A 172 -78.93 -59.05 62.01
C LEU A 172 -80.06 -58.04 62.30
N GLN A 173 -80.57 -57.33 61.29
CA GLN A 173 -81.75 -56.47 61.42
C GLN A 173 -83.07 -57.20 61.09
N PHE A 174 -82.99 -58.43 60.56
CA PHE A 174 -84.13 -59.29 60.25
C PHE A 174 -84.34 -60.45 61.25
N PHE A 175 -83.58 -60.47 62.35
CA PHE A 175 -83.78 -61.30 63.55
C PHE A 175 -84.07 -60.42 64.76
#